data_AF-A0A661ADG5-F1
#
_entry.id   AF-A0A661ADG5-F1
#
_cell.length_a   1.000
_cell.length_b   1.000
_cell.length_c   1.000
_cell.angle_alpha   90.00
_cell.angle_beta   90.00
_cell.angle_gamma   90.00
#
_symmetry.space_group_name_H-M   'P 1'
#
loop_
_entity.id
_entity.type
_entity.pdbx_description
1 polymer ?
#
loop_
_entity_poly.entity_id
_entity_poly.type
_entity_poly.pdbx_seq_one_letter_code
_entity_poly.pdbx_strand_id
1 'polypeptide(L)'
;MFFRPLPEGIDLELVFTKRTTRRVNKDNTIKFYGQTIQLLPTKMKLNFLRAKVEVRWSSKGRFWILYKGKVILKGKLSRNNKLLKKEEKIESILKERSYH
;
A
#
# COMPACT_ATOMS: atom_id res chain seq x y z
N MET A 1 29.53 15.13 -11.60
CA MET A 1 28.47 14.27 -11.04
C MET A 1 27.15 15.01 -11.21
N PHE A 2 26.28 14.59 -12.15
CA PHE A 2 25.02 15.30 -12.43
C PHE A 2 23.90 14.71 -11.58
N PHE A 3 23.55 15.38 -10.48
CA PHE A 3 22.34 15.06 -9.72
C PHE A 3 21.13 15.69 -10.41
N ARG A 4 20.17 14.86 -10.84
CA ARG A 4 18.86 15.38 -11.28
C ARG A 4 18.04 15.74 -10.04
N PRO A 5 17.56 16.98 -9.91
CA PRO A 5 16.65 17.34 -8.83
C PRO A 5 15.36 16.54 -8.99
N LEU A 6 14.73 16.23 -7.85
CA LEU A 6 13.41 15.61 -7.84
C LEU A 6 12.41 16.54 -8.53
N PRO A 7 11.66 16.06 -9.54
CA PRO A 7 10.62 16.87 -10.14
C PRO A 7 9.60 17.30 -9.09
N GLU A 8 9.24 18.58 -9.10
CA GLU A 8 8.27 19.14 -8.16
C GLU A 8 6.94 18.39 -8.23
N GLY A 9 6.40 18.03 -7.07
CA GLY A 9 5.12 17.31 -6.96
C GLY A 9 5.21 15.78 -7.03
N ILE A 10 6.39 15.18 -7.18
CA ILE A 10 6.55 13.72 -7.09
C ILE A 10 6.68 13.29 -5.62
N ASP A 11 5.65 12.62 -5.11
CA ASP A 11 5.72 11.93 -3.81
C ASP A 11 6.51 10.61 -3.96
N LEU A 12 7.80 10.67 -3.63
CA LEU A 12 8.69 9.51 -3.64
C LEU A 12 8.18 8.35 -2.77
N GLU A 13 7.45 8.62 -1.69
CA GLU A 13 6.87 7.55 -0.88
C GLU A 13 5.80 6.78 -1.65
N LEU A 14 5.13 7.39 -2.64
CA LEU A 14 4.19 6.70 -3.50
C LEU A 14 4.88 5.96 -4.67
N VAL A 15 6.05 6.45 -5.10
CA VAL A 15 6.85 5.86 -6.18
C VAL A 15 7.52 4.57 -5.71
N PHE A 16 8.16 4.57 -4.54
CA PHE A 16 8.86 3.41 -3.99
C PHE A 16 7.94 2.57 -3.08
N THR A 17 6.83 2.10 -3.65
CA THR A 17 5.89 1.22 -2.94
C THR A 17 5.80 -0.16 -3.58
N LYS A 18 5.63 -1.17 -2.74
CA LYS A 18 5.13 -2.47 -3.20
C LYS A 18 3.66 -2.28 -3.58
N ARG A 19 3.21 -2.98 -4.62
CA ARG A 19 1.84 -2.88 -5.14
C ARG A 19 1.23 -4.23 -5.41
N THR A 20 -0.06 -4.36 -5.17
CA THR A 20 -0.83 -5.56 -5.50
C THR A 20 -2.26 -5.16 -5.85
N THR A 21 -2.95 -6.00 -6.63
CA THR A 21 -4.36 -5.79 -6.94
C THR A 21 -5.22 -6.65 -6.02
N ARG A 22 -6.28 -6.06 -5.45
CA ARG A 22 -7.28 -6.78 -4.65
C ARG A 22 -8.68 -6.54 -5.21
N ARG A 23 -9.53 -7.57 -5.10
CA ARG A 23 -10.96 -7.46 -5.40
C ARG A 23 -11.69 -7.17 -4.10
N VAL A 24 -12.56 -6.17 -4.13
CA VAL A 24 -13.38 -5.78 -2.98
C VAL A 24 -14.49 -6.80 -2.75
N ASN A 25 -14.69 -7.17 -1.49
CA ASN A 25 -15.70 -8.11 -1.04
C ASN A 25 -17.12 -7.53 -1.13
N LYS A 26 -18.12 -8.37 -0.81
CA LYS A 26 -19.54 -7.97 -0.84
C LYS A 26 -19.89 -6.89 0.19
N ASP A 27 -19.25 -6.92 1.33
CA ASP A 27 -19.36 -5.97 2.45
C ASP A 27 -18.54 -4.68 2.25
N ASN A 28 -18.02 -4.46 1.04
CA ASN A 28 -17.15 -3.33 0.69
C ASN A 28 -15.81 -3.30 1.44
N THR A 29 -15.32 -4.47 1.90
CA THR A 29 -14.01 -4.61 2.53
C THR A 29 -12.94 -5.16 1.58
N ILE A 30 -11.67 -4.96 1.95
CA ILE A 30 -10.56 -5.76 1.46
C ILE A 30 -9.81 -6.39 2.62
N LYS A 31 -9.25 -7.59 2.41
CA LYS A 31 -8.29 -8.19 3.34
C LYS A 31 -6.87 -7.89 2.88
N PHE A 32 -6.07 -7.27 3.73
CA PHE A 32 -4.70 -6.89 3.44
C PHE A 32 -3.83 -7.01 4.70
N TYR A 33 -2.72 -7.75 4.62
CA TYR A 33 -1.87 -8.10 5.76
C TYR A 33 -2.66 -8.56 7.01
N GLY A 34 -3.64 -9.45 6.82
CA GLY A 34 -4.44 -9.96 7.94
C GLY A 34 -5.36 -8.94 8.61
N GLN A 35 -5.47 -7.73 8.07
CA GLN A 35 -6.44 -6.71 8.49
C GLN A 35 -7.56 -6.63 7.46
N THR A 36 -8.78 -6.43 7.95
CA THR A 36 -9.95 -6.11 7.13
C THR A 36 -10.07 -4.59 7.06
N ILE A 37 -10.04 -4.04 5.86
CA ILE A 37 -10.10 -2.60 5.62
C ILE A 37 -11.43 -2.29 4.92
N GLN A 38 -12.27 -1.49 5.56
CA GLN A 38 -13.53 -1.01 4.99
C GLN A 38 -13.24 0.12 3.99
N LEU A 39 -13.79 0.02 2.79
CA LEU A 39 -13.81 1.13 1.84
C LEU A 39 -15.07 1.96 2.09
N LEU A 40 -14.90 3.26 2.28
CA LEU A 40 -16.02 4.19 2.43
C LEU A 40 -16.49 4.69 1.06
N PRO A 41 -17.76 5.09 0.92
CA PRO A 41 -18.24 5.80 -0.26
C PRO A 41 -17.37 7.03 -0.54
N THR A 42 -17.10 7.28 -1.82
CA THR A 42 -16.38 8.50 -2.26
C THR A 42 -17.15 9.19 -3.37
N LYS A 43 -16.75 10.42 -3.73
CA LYS A 43 -17.30 11.12 -4.90
C LYS A 43 -17.21 10.32 -6.21
N MET A 44 -16.29 9.36 -6.30
CA MET A 44 -16.13 8.51 -7.49
C MET A 44 -17.13 7.36 -7.55
N LYS A 45 -17.56 6.85 -6.39
CA LYS A 45 -18.44 5.68 -6.30
C LYS A 45 -19.07 5.55 -4.91
N LEU A 46 -20.39 5.30 -4.88
CA LEU A 46 -21.16 5.06 -3.66
C LEU A 46 -20.75 3.77 -2.94
N ASN A 47 -20.41 2.71 -3.69
CA ASN A 47 -19.83 1.48 -3.13
C ASN A 47 -18.76 0.93 -4.06
N PHE A 48 -17.77 0.22 -3.52
CA PHE A 48 -16.71 -0.41 -4.30
C PHE A 48 -16.93 -1.92 -4.45
N LEU A 49 -18.16 -2.40 -4.28
CA LEU A 49 -18.53 -3.80 -4.40
C LEU A 49 -17.90 -4.45 -5.65
N ARG A 50 -17.13 -5.53 -5.44
CA ARG A 50 -16.45 -6.30 -6.51
C ARG A 50 -15.47 -5.50 -7.38
N ALA A 51 -15.19 -4.23 -7.05
CA ALA A 51 -14.23 -3.42 -7.77
C ALA A 51 -12.82 -4.02 -7.60
N LYS A 52 -11.98 -3.85 -8.64
CA LYS A 52 -10.53 -4.06 -8.50
C LYS A 52 -9.91 -2.76 -8.00
N VAL A 53 -9.18 -2.85 -6.90
CA VAL A 53 -8.43 -1.74 -6.31
C VAL A 53 -6.95 -2.10 -6.27
N GLU A 54 -6.10 -1.11 -6.46
CA GLU A 54 -4.66 -1.25 -6.28
C GLU A 54 -4.33 -0.89 -4.83
N VAL A 55 -3.64 -1.78 -4.14
CA VAL A 55 -3.13 -1.55 -2.79
C VAL A 55 -1.63 -1.35 -2.89
N ARG A 56 -1.16 -0.17 -2.48
CA ARG A 56 0.24 0.19 -2.38
C ARG A 56 0.65 0.26 -0.92
N TRP A 57 1.87 -0.14 -0.60
CA TRP A 57 2.38 0.01 0.76
C TRP A 57 3.89 0.23 0.79
N SER A 58 4.31 0.93 1.83
CA SER A 58 5.70 1.23 2.14
C SER A 58 6.23 0.24 3.17
N SER A 59 7.55 0.04 3.20
CA SER A 59 8.25 -0.69 4.27
C SER A 59 7.99 -0.09 5.66
N LYS A 60 7.61 1.20 5.75
CA LYS A 60 7.22 1.85 7.01
C LYS A 60 5.79 1.51 7.48
N GLY A 61 5.11 0.57 6.82
CA GLY A 61 3.77 0.11 7.15
C GLY A 61 2.64 1.07 6.76
N ARG A 62 2.93 2.15 6.02
CA ARG A 62 1.90 3.00 5.41
C ARG A 62 1.32 2.29 4.19
N PHE A 63 0.02 2.47 3.95
CA PHE A 63 -0.62 1.94 2.76
C PHE A 63 -1.57 2.96 2.13
N TRP A 64 -1.80 2.76 0.84
CA TRP A 64 -2.71 3.52 0.00
C TRP A 64 -3.55 2.56 -0.82
N ILE A 65 -4.84 2.84 -0.91
CA ILE A 65 -5.77 2.11 -1.77
C ILE A 65 -6.18 3.06 -2.88
N LEU A 66 -5.93 2.64 -4.11
CA LEU A 66 -6.22 3.40 -5.30
C LEU A 66 -7.34 2.72 -6.09
N TYR A 67 -8.25 3.53 -6.60
CA TYR A 67 -9.26 3.12 -7.57
C TYR A 67 -9.12 3.98 -8.81
N LYS A 68 -8.94 3.34 -9.98
CA LYS A 68 -8.68 4.03 -11.26
C LYS A 68 -7.55 5.07 -11.15
N GLY A 69 -6.46 4.71 -10.48
CA GLY A 69 -5.28 5.58 -10.29
C GLY A 69 -5.44 6.71 -9.28
N LYS A 70 -6.61 6.87 -8.64
CA LYS A 70 -6.85 7.88 -7.61
C LYS A 70 -6.86 7.25 -6.23
N VAL A 71 -6.17 7.86 -5.27
CA VAL A 71 -6.17 7.42 -3.86
C VAL A 71 -7.56 7.63 -3.27
N ILE A 72 -8.20 6.54 -2.85
CA ILE A 72 -9.52 6.56 -2.18
C ILE A 72 -9.40 6.38 -0.67
N LEU A 73 -8.34 5.73 -0.19
CA LEU A 73 -8.07 5.53 1.23
C LEU A 73 -6.56 5.51 1.45
N LYS A 74 -6.11 6.10 2.54
CA LYS A 74 -4.73 5.98 3.04
C LYS A 74 -4.77 5.65 4.53
N GLY A 75 -3.79 4.92 5.00
CA GLY A 75 -3.71 4.55 6.40
C GLY A 75 -2.36 3.95 6.76
N LYS A 76 -2.29 3.43 7.98
CA LYS A 76 -1.13 2.70 8.46
C LYS A 76 -1.59 1.34 8.96
N LEU A 77 -0.85 0.30 8.60
CA LEU A 77 -1.05 -1.03 9.14
C LEU A 77 -0.79 -1.01 10.65
N SER A 78 -1.62 -1.73 11.40
CA SER A 78 -1.36 -1.95 12.83
C SER A 78 0.06 -2.49 13.07
N ARG A 79 0.74 -1.95 14.10
CA ARG A 79 2.07 -2.41 14.52
C ARG A 79 2.06 -3.86 15.01
N ASN A 80 0.91 -4.35 15.49
CA ASN A 80 0.79 -5.71 16.01
C ASN A 80 0.48 -6.75 14.94
N ASN A 81 0.99 -6.54 13.72
CA ASN A 81 0.71 -7.37 12.57
C ASN A 81 1.82 -8.39 12.34
N LYS A 82 1.51 -9.66 12.55
CA LYS A 82 2.46 -10.78 12.37
C LYS A 82 3.03 -10.85 10.94
N LEU A 83 2.22 -10.53 9.93
CA LEU A 83 2.64 -10.58 8.53
C LEU A 83 3.60 -9.42 8.19
N LEU A 84 3.37 -8.24 8.77
CA LEU A 84 4.27 -7.10 8.60
C LEU A 84 5.63 -7.37 9.25
N LYS A 85 5.64 -7.87 10.49
CA LYS A 85 6.88 -8.26 11.19
C LYS A 85 7.67 -9.33 10.44
N LYS A 86 6.98 -10.29 9.82
CA LYS A 86 7.62 -11.33 8.99
C LYS A 86 8.31 -10.73 7.77
N GLU A 87 7.67 -9.78 7.09
CA GLU A 87 8.30 -9.08 5.97
C GLU A 87 9.49 -8.22 6.40
N GLU A 88 9.38 -7.48 7.50
CA GLU A 88 10.49 -6.66 8.03
C GLU A 88 11.73 -7.55 8.32
N LYS A 89 11.52 -8.75 8.85
CA LYS A 89 12.58 -9.74 9.08
C LYS A 89 13.17 -10.29 7.79
N ILE A 90 12.38 -10.48 6.75
CA ILE A 90 12.88 -10.91 5.43
C ILE A 90 13.73 -9.78 4.82
N GLU A 91 13.26 -8.53 4.90
CA GLU A 91 14.01 -7.37 4.40
C GLU A 91 15.33 -7.16 5.15
N SER A 92 15.39 -7.39 6.46
CA SER A 92 16.65 -7.27 7.22
C SER A 92 17.68 -8.30 6.75
N ILE A 93 17.27 -9.57 6.59
CA ILE A 93 18.14 -10.65 6.10
C ILE A 93 18.62 -10.37 4.67
N LEU A 94 17.76 -9.83 3.80
CA LEU A 94 18.14 -9.47 2.44
C LEU A 94 19.16 -8.33 2.41
N LYS A 95 18.99 -7.32 3.26
CA LYS A 95 19.97 -6.22 3.36
C LYS A 95 21.34 -6.74 3.77
N GLU A 96 21.43 -7.62 4.74
CA GLU A 96 22.70 -8.23 5.19
C GLU A 96 23.42 -8.97 4.05
N ARG A 97 22.68 -9.58 3.12
CA ARG A 97 23.25 -10.28 1.95
C ARG A 97 23.72 -9.36 0.83
N SER A 98 23.32 -8.09 0.84
CA SER A 98 23.51 -7.15 -0.27
C SER A 98 24.78 -6.30 -0.16
N TYR A 99 25.62 -6.54 0.86
CA TYR A 99 26.86 -5.80 1.09
C TYR A 99 28.07 -6.75 1.16
N HIS A 100 28.48 -7.26 0.00
CA HIS A 100 29.84 -7.76 -0.27
C HIS A 100 30.18 -7.52 -1.74
#